data_AF-A0A7J8QGS1-F1
#
_entry.id   AF-A0A7J8QGS1-F1
#
_cell.length_a   1.000
_cell.length_b   1.000
_cell.length_c   1.000
_cell.angle_alpha   90.00
_cell.angle_beta   90.00
_cell.angle_gamma   90.00
#
_symmetry.space_group_name_H-M   'P 1'
#
loop_
_entity.id
_entity.type
_entity.pdbx_description
1 polymer ?
#
loop_
_entity_poly.entity_id
_entity_poly.type
_entity_poly.pdbx_seq_one_letter_code
_entity_poly.pdbx_strand_id
1 'polypeptide(L)'
;MKSNDVLFVNPTNNGVPDSGEEALIKRPATFMIMDDLVVRPMYTNSIITLLDKFNIKDVNDLEEKTIGVGVNEAVELLRASMQSKTVLTDVFLGGKKKSS
;
A
#
# COMPACT_ATOMS: atom_id res chain seq x y z
N MET A 1 -24.44 3.90 5.71
CA MET A 1 -23.79 2.92 6.61
C MET A 1 -24.08 1.52 6.10
N LYS A 2 -23.04 0.85 5.59
CA LYS A 2 -22.74 -0.58 5.64
C LYS A 2 -21.42 -0.77 4.89
N SER A 3 -20.32 -0.71 5.64
CA SER A 3 -19.03 -1.22 5.18
C SER A 3 -19.12 -2.73 5.30
N ASN A 4 -19.02 -3.45 4.19
CA ASN A 4 -18.90 -4.90 4.22
C ASN A 4 -17.42 -5.20 4.45
N ASP A 5 -17.06 -5.51 5.69
CA ASP A 5 -15.77 -6.09 6.00
C ASP A 5 -15.72 -7.48 5.34
N VAL A 6 -14.87 -7.61 4.33
CA VAL A 6 -14.70 -8.86 3.59
C VAL A 6 -14.03 -9.88 4.54
N LEU A 7 -14.82 -10.87 4.96
CA LEU A 7 -14.37 -12.01 5.75
C LEU A 7 -13.42 -12.88 4.93
N PHE A 8 -12.17 -13.05 5.41
CA PHE A 8 -11.28 -14.09 4.92
C PHE A 8 -11.57 -15.38 5.70
N VAL A 9 -12.12 -16.40 5.04
CA VAL A 9 -12.34 -17.74 5.60
C VAL A 9 -11.71 -18.77 4.68
N ASN A 10 -10.88 -19.67 5.21
CA ASN A 10 -10.48 -20.90 4.51
C ASN A 10 -10.40 -22.06 5.52
N PRO A 11 -11.15 -23.15 5.31
CA PRO A 11 -10.84 -24.43 5.93
C PRO A 11 -10.64 -25.52 4.87
N THR A 12 -9.58 -26.31 4.99
CA THR A 12 -9.38 -27.50 4.15
C THR A 12 -9.23 -28.73 5.05
N ASN A 13 -10.22 -29.63 5.05
CA ASN A 13 -10.03 -31.09 4.93
C ASN A 13 -11.34 -31.90 5.04
N ASN A 14 -11.66 -32.56 3.92
CA ASN A 14 -12.21 -33.90 3.76
C ASN A 14 -13.62 -34.26 4.32
N GLY A 15 -14.61 -34.14 3.43
CA GLY A 15 -15.45 -35.29 3.04
C GLY A 15 -16.88 -35.39 3.58
N VAL A 16 -17.83 -34.62 3.02
CA VAL A 16 -19.25 -34.97 2.70
C VAL A 16 -19.78 -33.87 1.75
N PRO A 17 -20.52 -34.17 0.66
CA PRO A 17 -20.98 -33.16 -0.29
C PRO A 17 -22.35 -32.60 0.11
N ASP A 18 -22.40 -31.30 0.40
CA ASP A 18 -23.59 -30.46 0.24
C ASP A 18 -23.16 -29.33 -0.69
N SER A 19 -23.78 -29.23 -1.87
CA SER A 19 -23.21 -28.60 -3.09
C SER A 19 -23.27 -27.07 -3.06
N GLY A 20 -22.71 -26.46 -2.02
CA GLY A 20 -22.46 -25.03 -1.87
C GLY A 20 -21.04 -24.68 -2.29
N GLU A 21 -20.79 -24.63 -3.59
CA GLU A 21 -19.49 -24.23 -4.15
C GLU A 21 -19.37 -22.70 -4.15
N GLU A 22 -19.15 -22.11 -2.96
CA GLU A 22 -18.66 -20.73 -2.88
C GLU A 22 -17.19 -20.70 -3.32
N ALA A 23 -16.99 -20.59 -4.64
CA ALA A 23 -15.69 -20.39 -5.25
C ALA A 23 -15.03 -19.13 -4.68
N LEU A 24 -14.03 -19.30 -3.82
CA LEU A 24 -13.26 -18.20 -3.24
C LEU A 24 -12.31 -17.64 -4.32
N ILE A 25 -12.82 -16.70 -5.09
CA ILE A 25 -12.05 -15.98 -6.10
C ILE A 25 -11.00 -15.13 -5.37
N LYS A 26 -9.74 -15.55 -5.42
CA LYS A 26 -8.60 -14.80 -4.88
C LYS A 26 -8.41 -13.53 -5.71
N ARG A 27 -9.04 -12.44 -5.28
CA ARG A 27 -8.90 -11.14 -5.93
C ARG A 27 -7.53 -10.55 -5.61
N PRO A 28 -6.80 -9.99 -6.60
CA PRO A 28 -5.62 -9.20 -6.32
C PRO A 28 -6.01 -8.02 -5.42
N ALA A 29 -5.31 -7.91 -4.29
CA ALA A 29 -5.51 -6.81 -3.34
C ALA A 29 -4.45 -5.75 -3.59
N THR A 30 -4.88 -4.50 -3.70
CA THR A 30 -3.98 -3.36 -3.80
C THR A 30 -3.79 -2.73 -2.43
N PHE A 31 -2.55 -2.42 -2.10
CA PHE A 31 -2.18 -1.80 -0.83
C PHE A 31 -1.51 -0.46 -1.08
N MET A 32 -1.66 0.42 -0.11
CA MET A 32 -0.96 1.68 -0.01
C MET A 32 0.14 1.54 1.04
N ILE A 33 1.32 2.07 0.73
CA ILE A 33 2.46 2.11 1.64
C ILE A 33 2.76 3.59 1.88
N MET A 34 2.75 4.01 3.15
CA MET A 34 3.09 5.38 3.54
C MET A 34 4.61 5.57 3.61
N ASP A 35 5.06 6.81 3.71
CA ASP A 35 6.49 7.16 3.69
C ASP A 35 7.31 6.48 4.81
N ASP A 36 6.67 6.20 5.94
CA ASP A 36 7.19 5.46 7.08
C ASP A 36 7.02 3.92 6.96
N LEU A 37 6.71 3.43 5.77
CA LEU A 37 6.43 2.03 5.42
C LEU A 37 5.15 1.44 6.05
N VAL A 38 4.26 2.25 6.63
CA VAL A 38 2.97 1.75 7.13
C VAL A 38 2.10 1.28 5.97
N VAL A 39 1.70 0.01 6.01
CA VAL A 39 0.84 -0.62 4.99
C VAL A 39 -0.63 -0.46 5.35
N ARG A 40 -1.45 -0.04 4.37
CA ARG A 40 -2.91 0.11 4.50
C ARG A 40 -3.60 -0.49 3.27
N PRO A 41 -4.79 -1.09 3.40
CA PRO A 41 -5.57 -1.47 2.23
C PRO A 41 -5.90 -0.23 1.39
N MET A 42 -5.81 -0.35 0.06
CA MET A 42 -6.15 0.75 -0.85
C MET A 42 -7.66 0.73 -1.12
N TYR A 43 -8.38 1.68 -0.54
CA TYR A 43 -9.77 1.96 -0.90
C TYR A 43 -9.81 3.25 -1.73
N THR A 44 -10.69 3.35 -2.73
CA THR A 44 -10.80 4.51 -3.63
C THR A 44 -11.07 5.82 -2.88
N ASN A 45 -11.86 5.78 -1.80
CA ASN A 45 -12.06 6.91 -0.91
C ASN A 45 -10.85 7.21 -0.02
N SER A 46 -10.01 6.22 0.30
CA SER A 46 -8.84 6.40 1.17
C SER A 46 -7.80 7.34 0.59
N ILE A 47 -7.63 7.38 -0.74
CA ILE A 47 -6.65 8.27 -1.38
C ILE A 47 -7.13 9.72 -1.31
N ILE A 48 -8.39 9.98 -1.66
CA ILE A 48 -8.98 11.33 -1.60
C ILE A 48 -8.93 11.87 -0.16
N THR A 49 -9.32 11.05 0.82
CA THR A 49 -9.21 11.42 2.25
C THR A 49 -7.77 11.65 2.69
N LEU A 50 -6.80 10.93 2.12
CA LEU A 50 -5.39 11.14 2.42
C LEU A 50 -4.88 12.47 1.86
N LEU A 51 -5.25 12.83 0.62
CA LEU A 51 -4.92 14.12 0.02
C LEU A 51 -5.47 15.28 0.86
N ASP A 52 -6.74 15.18 1.26
CA ASP A 52 -7.38 16.17 2.15
C ASP A 52 -6.64 16.29 3.49
N LYS A 53 -6.23 15.16 4.09
CA LYS A 53 -5.43 15.13 5.33
C LYS A 53 -4.07 15.84 5.18
N PHE A 54 -3.46 15.78 4.01
CA PHE A 54 -2.24 16.52 3.69
C PHE A 54 -2.50 17.96 3.21
N ASN A 55 -3.75 18.42 3.27
CA ASN A 55 -4.19 19.76 2.85
C ASN A 55 -3.89 20.04 1.36
N ILE A 56 -3.89 18.99 0.54
CA ILE A 56 -3.77 19.06 -0.91
C ILE A 56 -5.16 19.25 -1.50
N LYS A 57 -5.39 20.41 -2.13
CA LYS A 57 -6.72 20.80 -2.66
C LYS A 57 -6.83 20.67 -4.17
N ASP A 58 -5.71 20.78 -4.87
CA ASP A 58 -5.63 20.58 -6.31
C ASP A 58 -4.74 19.37 -6.60
N VAL A 59 -5.28 18.44 -7.38
CA VAL A 59 -4.55 17.24 -7.84
C VAL A 59 -3.50 17.59 -8.89
N ASN A 60 -3.57 18.77 -9.51
CA ASN A 60 -2.54 19.28 -10.42
C ASN A 60 -1.20 19.55 -9.72
N ASP A 61 -1.21 19.69 -8.39
CA ASP A 61 0.02 19.85 -7.59
C ASP A 61 0.75 18.51 -7.35
N LEU A 62 0.22 17.39 -7.87
CA LEU A 62 0.78 16.06 -7.67
C LEU A 62 1.44 15.53 -8.93
N GLU A 63 2.61 14.91 -8.74
CA GLU A 63 3.29 14.13 -9.75
C GLU A 63 3.10 12.63 -9.47
N GLU A 64 2.60 11.89 -10.47
CA GLU A 64 2.55 10.44 -10.41
C GLU A 64 3.88 9.85 -10.93
N LYS A 65 4.49 8.98 -10.13
CA LYS A 65 5.72 8.27 -10.50
C LYS A 65 5.55 6.77 -10.34
N THR A 66 5.80 6.03 -11.42
CA THR A 66 5.86 4.56 -11.37
C THR A 66 7.29 4.13 -11.04
N ILE A 67 7.45 3.28 -10.03
CA ILE A 67 8.74 2.79 -9.56
C ILE A 67 8.71 1.25 -9.54
N GLY A 68 9.67 0.64 -10.23
CA GLY A 68 9.92 -0.80 -10.10
C GLY A 68 10.79 -1.06 -8.87
N VAL A 69 10.36 -1.97 -8.00
CA VAL A 69 11.12 -2.36 -6.81
C VAL A 69 11.73 -3.74 -7.07
N GLY A 70 13.05 -3.79 -7.25
CA GLY A 70 13.84 -5.01 -7.32
C GLY A 70 14.55 -5.30 -5.99
N VAL A 71 15.52 -6.21 -6.05
CA VAL A 71 16.30 -6.62 -4.87
C VAL A 71 17.14 -5.47 -4.31
N ASN A 72 17.76 -4.68 -5.18
CA ASN A 72 18.61 -3.56 -4.75
C ASN A 72 17.79 -2.49 -4.03
N GLU A 73 16.63 -2.12 -4.59
CA GLU A 73 15.72 -1.15 -4.00
C GLU A 73 15.16 -1.66 -2.67
N ALA A 74 14.85 -2.95 -2.56
CA ALA A 74 14.39 -3.56 -1.31
C ALA A 74 15.46 -3.51 -0.21
N VAL A 75 16.74 -3.74 -0.55
CA VAL A 75 17.85 -3.62 0.41
C VAL A 75 18.04 -2.17 0.87
N GLU A 76 17.96 -1.20 -0.04
CA GLU A 76 18.06 0.22 0.33
C GLU A 76 16.86 0.68 1.17
N LEU A 77 15.64 0.20 0.87
CA LEU A 77 14.46 0.44 1.71
C LEU A 77 14.64 -0.11 3.13
N LEU A 78 15.16 -1.33 3.28
CA LEU A 78 15.46 -1.91 4.58
C LEU A 78 16.54 -1.10 5.33
N ARG A 79 17.58 -0.66 4.61
CA ARG A 79 18.63 0.17 5.22
C ARG A 79 18.05 1.50 5.71
N ALA A 80 17.24 2.16 4.89
CA ALA A 80 16.61 3.43 5.21
C ALA A 80 15.57 3.29 6.34
N SER A 81 14.84 2.18 6.44
CA SER A 81 13.85 1.95 7.51
C SER A 81 14.47 1.88 8.91
N MET A 82 15.76 1.54 9.00
CA MET A 82 16.49 1.52 10.27
C MET A 82 17.00 2.91 10.68
N GLN A 83 17.04 3.87 9.74
CA GLN A 83 17.76 5.13 9.90
C GLN A 83 16.85 6.36 9.79
N SER A 84 15.69 6.20 9.16
CA SER A 84 14.80 7.31 8.81
C SER A 84 13.34 7.02 9.10
N LYS A 85 12.57 8.09 9.29
CA LYS A 85 11.10 8.06 9.35
C LYS A 85 10.44 8.37 8.01
N THR A 86 11.23 8.85 7.03
CA THR A 86 10.78 9.26 5.69
C THR A 86 11.41 8.37 4.63
N VAL A 87 11.15 7.08 4.75
CA VAL A 87 11.91 6.01 4.10
C VAL A 87 11.73 6.02 2.58
N LEU A 88 10.49 6.14 2.09
CA LEU A 88 10.23 6.15 0.65
C LEU A 88 10.81 7.42 0.01
N THR A 89 10.68 8.56 0.69
CA THR A 89 11.25 9.85 0.26
C THR A 89 12.77 9.75 0.13
N ASP A 90 13.46 9.21 1.13
CA ASP A 90 14.91 9.11 1.12
C ASP A 90 15.45 8.22 0.00
N VAL A 91 14.77 7.11 -0.27
CA VAL A 91 15.20 6.14 -1.29
C VAL A 91 14.83 6.58 -2.71
N PHE A 92 13.64 7.16 -2.92
CA PHE A 92 13.10 7.36 -4.27
C PHE A 92 13.02 8.80 -4.76
N LEU A 93 13.06 9.78 -3.85
CA LEU A 93 13.03 11.21 -4.19
C LEU A 93 14.38 11.89 -3.91
N GLY A 94 15.21 11.26 -3.07
CA GLY A 94 16.53 11.73 -2.70
C GLY A 94 16.43 12.93 -1.76
N GLY A 95 16.92 12.78 -0.53
CA GLY A 95 17.20 13.92 0.32
C GLY A 95 18.27 14.80 -0.33
N LYS A 96 17.86 15.76 -1.17
CA LYS A 96 18.77 16.77 -1.73
C LYS A 96 19.35 17.57 -0.56
N LYS A 97 20.50 17.15 -0.02
CA LYS A 97 21.41 18.10 0.62
C LYS A 97 21.84 19.04 -0.49
N LYS A 98 21.28 20.26 -0.50
CA LYS A 98 21.86 21.36 -1.24
C LYS A 98 23.30 21.49 -0.74
N SER A 99 24.28 21.12 -1.57
CA SER A 99 25.64 21.60 -1.41
C SER A 99 25.61 23.10 -1.69
N SER A 100 25.76 23.90 -0.62
CA SER A 100 26.14 25.31 -0.72
C SER A 100 27.58 25.44 -1.20
#